data_AF-A0A5C7JZA7-F1
#
_entry.id   AF-A0A5C7JZA7-F1
#
_cell.length_a   1.000
_cell.length_b   1.000
_cell.length_c   1.000
_cell.angle_alpha   90.00
_cell.angle_beta   90.00
_cell.angle_gamma   90.00
#
_symmetry.space_group_name_H-M   'P 1'
#
loop_
_entity.id
_entity.type
_entity.pdbx_description
1 polymer ?
#
loop_
_entity_poly.entity_id
_entity_poly.type
_entity_poly.pdbx_seq_one_letter_code
_entity_poly.pdbx_strand_id
1 'polypeptide(L)'
;MIALPARISSAIALLLLALAITLPFLGTHHHLPIATFHQEWLSGVLGLAAVLILAFADDRTWRIPHTAMLPLALVGLLWLQAGIGLDVRFEGSLIASLYLVWTFLLMLATRCIADDLGRDRAAEWLAGALLAGALLLAFTGALQRWAPWLGMPWVFPSETIKGNVAQPNNFADYLWLGIASACWLVATRRLHVLFLLLTVPALVGLSLMSGSRSVYLYTGALTLWLLLCSRARPDSDRRRWLWLAATLPPLLLVLQWLIGALDNGSVATAQRLAAQGSYDPVRATLWRAALDIFSEHPLLGAGFDSFSRLFFLRIESYPINGVGIPEHSHNLLTEFAAEFGLAGLALIGAGCFLLARSLRQRIDDATMLAAGILLVLGIHSLLEYPLWYANFLAIAALMIALVDNGHWRLPVAARHRIVLGGLCLAGFAVLAGLRSDYVQLEEAANGYDADGRPIASEAQHAVLLKIYSRSLLRPYAALQFAARMPVESGEVAGKVALLAEVQQFSPIRQAVFRYAMLLQLAGKPEEARRQWHIATLAYPREEAIARAMLLNAAEREADLRPLLTAIDQRSF
;
A
#
# COMPACT_ATOMS: atom_id res chain seq x y z
N MET A 1 9.48 20.29 -33.58
CA MET A 1 9.42 20.22 -32.11
C MET A 1 10.73 20.78 -31.57
N ILE A 2 10.69 21.91 -30.85
CA ILE A 2 11.86 22.42 -30.13
C ILE A 2 12.06 21.50 -28.93
N ALA A 3 13.07 20.65 -28.96
CA ALA A 3 13.38 19.78 -27.83
C ALA A 3 13.89 20.63 -26.66
N LEU A 4 13.39 20.32 -25.45
CA LEU A 4 13.84 20.99 -24.24
C LEU A 4 15.27 20.53 -23.90
N PRO A 5 16.17 21.46 -23.50
CA PRO A 5 17.50 21.09 -23.05
C PRO A 5 17.44 20.06 -21.91
N ALA A 6 18.28 19.03 -22.00
CA ALA A 6 18.36 17.91 -21.06
C ALA A 6 18.23 18.35 -19.58
N ARG A 7 19.03 19.32 -19.14
CA ARG A 7 19.01 19.82 -17.74
C ARG A 7 17.67 20.42 -17.33
N ILE A 8 16.99 21.13 -18.22
CA ILE A 8 15.67 21.73 -17.94
C ILE A 8 14.64 20.61 -17.81
N SER A 9 14.62 19.66 -18.74
CA SER A 9 13.72 18.50 -18.69
C SER A 9 13.92 17.68 -17.40
N SER A 10 15.16 17.45 -16.97
CA SER A 10 15.44 16.76 -15.71
C SER A 10 15.02 17.55 -14.47
N ALA A 11 15.11 18.88 -14.50
CA ALA A 11 14.65 19.71 -13.39
C ALA A 11 13.13 19.66 -13.25
N ILE A 12 12.39 19.73 -14.37
CA ILE A 12 10.93 19.60 -14.37
C ILE A 12 10.51 18.19 -13.94
N ALA A 13 11.17 17.15 -14.47
CA ALA A 13 10.89 15.77 -14.08
C ALA A 13 11.18 15.54 -12.58
N LEU A 14 12.27 16.09 -12.03
CA LEU A 14 12.56 16.02 -10.60
C LEU A 14 11.48 16.71 -9.76
N LEU A 15 10.99 17.86 -10.19
CA LEU A 15 9.86 18.53 -9.53
C LEU A 15 8.61 17.66 -9.54
N LEU A 16 8.28 17.04 -10.68
CA LEU A 16 7.12 16.14 -10.77
C LEU A 16 7.27 14.90 -9.88
N LEU A 17 8.46 14.31 -9.79
CA LEU A 17 8.73 13.19 -8.88
C LEU A 17 8.66 13.63 -7.41
N ALA A 18 9.15 14.83 -7.07
CA ALA A 18 9.00 15.41 -5.75
C ALA A 18 7.51 15.64 -5.39
N LEU A 19 6.69 16.09 -6.35
CA LEU A 19 5.25 16.22 -6.18
C LEU A 19 4.57 14.84 -6.05
N ALA A 20 5.02 13.83 -6.81
CA ALA A 20 4.47 12.47 -6.79
C ALA A 20 4.63 11.77 -5.44
N ILE A 21 5.64 12.15 -4.66
CA ILE A 21 5.88 11.63 -3.31
C ILE A 21 5.36 12.53 -2.19
N THR A 22 4.74 13.68 -2.51
CA THR A 22 4.24 14.64 -1.50
C THR A 22 2.76 14.90 -1.61
N LEU A 23 2.29 15.35 -2.78
CA LEU A 23 0.92 15.79 -2.99
C LEU A 23 -0.13 14.67 -2.76
N PRO A 24 0.11 13.41 -3.19
CA PRO A 24 -0.81 12.31 -2.88
C PRO A 24 -1.13 12.12 -1.41
N PHE A 25 -0.16 12.36 -0.51
CA PHE A 25 -0.36 12.18 0.94
C PHE A 25 -1.24 13.25 1.58
N LEU A 26 -1.54 14.33 0.85
CA LEU A 26 -2.36 15.45 1.34
C LEU A 26 -3.82 15.35 0.92
N GLY A 27 -4.19 14.38 0.08
CA GLY A 27 -5.58 14.21 -0.37
C GLY A 27 -6.48 13.70 0.74
N THR A 28 -7.68 14.27 0.89
CA THR A 28 -8.65 13.91 1.96
C THR A 28 -9.71 12.90 1.54
N HIS A 29 -9.81 12.59 0.25
CA HIS A 29 -10.84 11.69 -0.28
C HIS A 29 -10.49 10.23 -0.03
N HIS A 30 -11.22 9.62 0.90
CA HIS A 30 -11.02 8.23 1.36
C HIS A 30 -12.33 7.43 1.35
N HIS A 31 -13.01 7.39 0.21
CA HIS A 31 -14.26 6.65 0.07
C HIS A 31 -14.02 5.23 -0.44
N LEU A 32 -14.90 4.32 -0.03
CA LEU A 32 -14.93 2.95 -0.55
C LEU A 32 -15.43 2.96 -1.99
N PRO A 33 -15.00 2.00 -2.83
CA PRO A 33 -14.38 0.73 -2.45
C PRO A 33 -12.85 0.73 -2.31
N ILE A 34 -12.12 1.73 -2.82
CA ILE A 34 -10.66 1.80 -2.71
C ILE A 34 -10.28 3.17 -2.12
N ALA A 35 -10.13 3.22 -0.79
CA ALA A 35 -9.93 4.47 -0.07
C ALA A 35 -8.68 5.25 -0.50
N THR A 36 -7.70 4.62 -1.13
CA THR A 36 -6.44 5.26 -1.57
C THR A 36 -6.41 5.59 -3.07
N PHE A 37 -7.46 5.25 -3.84
CA PHE A 37 -7.42 5.31 -5.31
C PHE A 37 -6.98 6.67 -5.85
N HIS A 38 -7.57 7.77 -5.36
CA HIS A 38 -7.24 9.10 -5.85
C HIS A 38 -5.79 9.51 -5.57
N GLN A 39 -5.25 9.10 -4.42
CA GLN A 39 -3.88 9.38 -4.02
C GLN A 39 -2.91 8.60 -4.93
N GLU A 40 -3.19 7.32 -5.14
CA GLU A 40 -2.38 6.45 -5.99
C GLU A 40 -2.43 6.88 -7.45
N TRP A 41 -3.61 7.22 -7.96
CA TRP A 41 -3.81 7.77 -9.30
C TRP A 41 -2.97 9.03 -9.53
N LEU A 42 -2.98 9.96 -8.56
CA LEU A 42 -2.21 11.19 -8.65
C LEU A 42 -0.69 10.93 -8.67
N SER A 43 -0.21 9.99 -7.84
CA SER A 43 1.19 9.57 -7.87
C SER A 43 1.56 8.98 -9.24
N GLY A 44 0.71 8.09 -9.77
CA GLY A 44 0.85 7.48 -11.10
C GLY A 44 0.96 8.51 -12.22
N VAL A 45 0.04 9.49 -12.25
CA VAL A 45 0.02 10.58 -13.24
C VAL A 45 1.29 11.43 -13.17
N LEU A 46 1.68 11.87 -11.98
CA LEU A 46 2.87 12.72 -11.80
C LEU A 46 4.15 11.97 -12.16
N GLY A 47 4.24 10.70 -11.78
CA GLY A 47 5.34 9.81 -12.14
C GLY A 47 5.46 9.58 -13.64
N LEU A 48 4.36 9.27 -14.33
CA LEU A 48 4.35 9.11 -15.79
C LEU A 48 4.64 10.41 -16.52
N ALA A 49 4.17 11.56 -16.01
CA ALA A 49 4.48 12.86 -16.59
C ALA A 49 5.98 13.16 -16.52
N ALA A 50 6.65 12.82 -15.41
CA ALA A 50 8.09 12.94 -15.29
C ALA A 50 8.83 12.10 -16.34
N VAL A 51 8.42 10.84 -16.54
CA VAL A 51 9.03 9.94 -17.54
C VAL A 51 8.78 10.45 -18.96
N LEU A 52 7.57 10.92 -19.26
CA LEU A 52 7.20 11.46 -20.58
C LEU A 52 8.07 12.67 -20.96
N ILE A 53 8.29 13.59 -20.03
CA ILE A 53 9.15 14.77 -20.25
C ILE A 53 10.59 14.34 -20.57
N LEU A 54 11.11 13.32 -19.87
CA LEU A 54 12.44 12.79 -20.11
C LEU A 54 12.54 12.06 -21.46
N ALA A 55 11.47 11.37 -21.88
CA ALA A 55 11.43 10.62 -23.14
C ALA A 55 11.62 11.51 -24.38
N PHE A 56 11.13 12.75 -24.33
CA PHE A 56 11.20 13.72 -25.43
C PHE A 56 12.29 14.78 -25.28
N ALA A 57 13.17 14.65 -24.28
CA ALA A 57 14.35 15.50 -24.17
C ALA A 57 15.39 15.18 -25.29
N ASP A 58 16.33 16.12 -25.51
CA ASP A 58 17.46 15.99 -26.45
C ASP A 58 18.30 14.72 -26.23
N ASP A 59 19.27 14.46 -27.11
CA ASP A 59 20.09 13.24 -27.11
C ASP A 59 20.73 12.90 -25.76
N ARG A 60 20.26 11.80 -25.16
CA ARG A 60 20.68 11.31 -23.85
C ARG A 60 21.03 9.84 -23.86
N THR A 61 22.03 9.50 -23.04
CA THR A 61 22.37 8.12 -22.76
C THR A 61 21.50 7.60 -21.62
N TRP A 62 20.65 6.63 -21.90
CA TRP A 62 19.88 5.96 -20.85
C TRP A 62 20.70 4.83 -20.23
N ARG A 63 20.70 4.79 -18.91
CA ARG A 63 21.36 3.77 -18.10
C ARG A 63 20.32 3.11 -17.23
N ILE A 64 20.22 1.80 -17.32
CA ILE A 64 19.23 1.03 -16.58
C ILE A 64 19.89 0.53 -15.29
N PRO A 65 19.42 0.95 -14.09
CA PRO A 65 19.93 0.40 -12.83
C PRO A 65 19.79 -1.13 -12.79
N HIS A 66 20.74 -1.85 -12.22
CA HIS A 66 20.64 -3.32 -12.13
C HIS A 66 19.40 -3.75 -11.34
N THR A 67 19.10 -3.04 -10.26
CA THR A 67 17.92 -3.25 -9.42
C THR A 67 16.60 -3.01 -10.15
N ALA A 68 16.59 -2.21 -11.24
CA ALA A 68 15.39 -1.94 -12.03
C ALA A 68 14.89 -3.20 -12.78
N MET A 69 15.71 -4.24 -12.90
CA MET A 69 15.26 -5.52 -13.46
C MET A 69 14.38 -6.33 -12.49
N LEU A 70 14.40 -6.03 -11.18
CA LEU A 70 13.65 -6.80 -10.19
C LEU A 70 12.12 -6.64 -10.33
N PRO A 71 11.56 -5.42 -10.51
CA PRO A 71 10.14 -5.28 -10.82
C PRO A 71 9.73 -6.04 -12.08
N LEU A 72 10.54 -6.00 -13.14
CA LEU A 72 10.26 -6.72 -14.39
C LEU A 72 10.37 -8.25 -14.22
N ALA A 73 11.31 -8.72 -13.40
CA ALA A 73 11.41 -10.14 -13.06
C ALA A 73 10.18 -10.60 -12.26
N LEU A 74 9.64 -9.76 -11.38
CA LEU A 74 8.39 -10.05 -10.66
C LEU A 74 7.18 -10.07 -11.59
N VAL A 75 7.11 -9.19 -12.60
CA VAL A 75 6.13 -9.30 -13.71
C VAL A 75 6.24 -10.65 -14.41
N GLY A 76 7.46 -11.06 -14.74
CA GLY A 76 7.72 -12.38 -15.34
C GLY A 76 7.23 -13.52 -14.45
N LEU A 77 7.45 -13.43 -13.13
CA LEU A 77 7.01 -14.44 -12.17
C LEU A 77 5.47 -14.49 -12.06
N LEU A 78 4.79 -13.34 -12.02
CA LEU A 78 3.32 -13.26 -12.01
C LEU A 78 2.71 -14.00 -13.21
N TRP A 79 3.20 -13.71 -14.42
CA TRP A 79 2.68 -14.35 -15.62
C TRP A 79 3.17 -15.79 -15.80
N LEU A 80 4.31 -16.16 -15.21
CA LEU A 80 4.72 -17.56 -15.12
C LEU A 80 3.73 -18.34 -14.26
N GLN A 81 3.33 -17.83 -13.09
CA GLN A 81 2.33 -18.46 -12.22
C GLN A 81 1.01 -18.69 -12.97
N ALA A 82 0.54 -17.67 -13.70
CA ALA A 82 -0.65 -17.81 -14.55
C ALA A 82 -0.45 -18.85 -15.67
N GLY A 83 0.71 -18.84 -16.34
CA GLY A 83 1.03 -19.74 -17.45
C GLY A 83 1.15 -21.22 -17.08
N ILE A 84 1.51 -21.53 -15.83
CA ILE A 84 1.57 -22.91 -15.32
C ILE A 84 0.26 -23.39 -14.71
N GLY A 85 -0.80 -22.57 -14.75
CA GLY A 85 -2.13 -22.94 -14.27
C GLY A 85 -2.35 -22.77 -12.77
N LEU A 86 -1.55 -21.95 -12.08
CA LEU A 86 -1.92 -21.50 -10.74
C LEU A 86 -3.16 -20.60 -10.85
N ASP A 87 -4.04 -20.68 -9.85
CA ASP A 87 -5.30 -19.95 -9.80
C ASP A 87 -5.05 -18.49 -9.40
N VAL A 88 -4.42 -17.75 -10.32
CA VAL A 88 -4.06 -16.34 -10.22
C VAL A 88 -5.06 -15.52 -11.02
N ARG A 89 -5.49 -14.40 -10.44
CA ARG A 89 -6.49 -13.54 -11.05
C ARG A 89 -5.88 -12.62 -12.09
N PHE A 90 -6.52 -12.53 -13.25
CA PHE A 90 -6.02 -11.75 -14.38
C PHE A 90 -5.98 -10.25 -14.06
N GLU A 91 -7.06 -9.69 -13.52
CA GLU A 91 -7.17 -8.26 -13.20
C GLU A 91 -6.13 -7.86 -12.15
N GLY A 92 -6.00 -8.64 -11.08
CA GLY A 92 -5.00 -8.42 -10.03
C GLY A 92 -3.57 -8.48 -10.59
N SER A 93 -3.25 -9.51 -11.38
CA SER A 93 -1.92 -9.65 -12.01
C SER A 93 -1.59 -8.51 -12.97
N LEU A 94 -2.58 -8.04 -13.73
CA LEU A 94 -2.40 -6.95 -14.67
C LEU A 94 -2.20 -5.61 -13.94
N ILE A 95 -2.99 -5.31 -12.91
CA ILE A 95 -2.78 -4.11 -12.07
C ILE A 95 -1.40 -4.16 -11.40
N ALA A 96 -1.02 -5.28 -10.79
CA ALA A 96 0.30 -5.46 -10.21
C ALA A 96 1.41 -5.27 -11.25
N SER A 97 1.23 -5.80 -12.46
CA SER A 97 2.18 -5.61 -13.56
C SER A 97 2.32 -4.13 -13.95
N LEU A 98 1.23 -3.38 -13.98
CA LEU A 98 1.26 -1.94 -14.27
C LEU A 98 2.03 -1.16 -13.18
N TYR A 99 1.84 -1.49 -11.90
CA TYR A 99 2.58 -0.89 -10.79
C TYR A 99 4.09 -1.20 -10.90
N LEU A 100 4.46 -2.43 -11.25
CA LEU A 100 5.86 -2.87 -11.36
C LEU A 100 6.56 -2.29 -12.60
N VAL A 101 5.86 -2.20 -13.74
CA VAL A 101 6.37 -1.50 -14.93
C VAL A 101 6.53 -0.01 -14.63
N TRP A 102 5.56 0.62 -13.96
CA TRP A 102 5.68 2.00 -13.52
C TRP A 102 6.87 2.21 -12.58
N THR A 103 7.07 1.31 -11.62
CA THR A 103 8.24 1.29 -10.72
C THR A 103 9.56 1.25 -11.52
N PHE A 104 9.66 0.37 -12.52
CA PHE A 104 10.80 0.33 -13.44
C PHE A 104 11.03 1.68 -14.13
N LEU A 105 9.97 2.32 -14.64
CA LEU A 105 10.05 3.62 -15.31
C LEU A 105 10.50 4.73 -14.35
N LEU A 106 10.03 4.74 -13.11
CA LEU A 106 10.47 5.69 -12.10
C LEU A 106 11.96 5.54 -11.81
N MET A 107 12.44 4.30 -11.62
CA MET A 107 13.86 4.03 -11.37
C MET A 107 14.74 4.51 -12.53
N LEU A 108 14.27 4.30 -13.76
CA LEU A 108 14.94 4.78 -14.97
C LEU A 108 14.97 6.32 -15.01
N ALA A 109 13.85 6.98 -14.70
CA ALA A 109 13.75 8.42 -14.62
C ALA A 109 14.67 9.02 -13.55
N THR A 110 14.70 8.45 -12.34
CA THR A 110 15.60 8.87 -11.26
C THR A 110 17.05 8.76 -11.68
N ARG A 111 17.43 7.65 -12.34
CA ARG A 111 18.79 7.45 -12.81
C ARG A 111 19.18 8.49 -13.86
N CYS A 112 18.29 8.77 -14.80
CA CYS A 112 18.49 9.83 -15.79
C CYS A 112 18.72 11.18 -15.09
N ILE A 113 17.78 11.60 -14.24
CA ILE A 113 17.86 12.86 -13.50
C ILE A 113 19.16 12.98 -12.70
N ALA A 114 19.58 11.91 -12.02
CA ALA A 114 20.81 11.88 -11.25
C ALA A 114 22.08 11.99 -12.11
N ASP A 115 22.08 11.43 -13.33
CA ASP A 115 23.19 11.56 -14.28
C ASP A 115 23.28 13.00 -14.85
N ASP A 116 22.14 13.70 -14.99
CA ASP A 116 22.10 15.04 -15.59
C ASP A 116 22.31 16.20 -14.61
N LEU A 117 21.70 16.09 -13.42
CA LEU A 117 21.70 17.14 -12.39
C LEU A 117 22.67 16.84 -11.24
N GLY A 118 23.17 15.61 -11.16
CA GLY A 118 23.95 15.09 -10.04
C GLY A 118 23.08 14.41 -8.99
N ARG A 119 23.58 13.29 -8.45
CA ARG A 119 22.94 12.47 -7.40
C ARG A 119 22.61 13.30 -6.16
N ASP A 120 23.55 14.14 -5.73
CA ASP A 120 23.41 14.95 -4.52
C ASP A 120 22.31 15.99 -4.63
N ARG A 121 22.15 16.60 -5.81
CA ARG A 121 21.08 17.58 -6.06
C ARG A 121 19.72 16.89 -6.12
N ALA A 122 19.63 15.72 -6.75
CA ALA A 122 18.41 14.92 -6.75
C ALA A 122 18.01 14.52 -5.32
N ALA A 123 18.96 14.02 -4.53
CA ALA A 123 18.74 13.66 -3.13
C ALA A 123 18.25 14.84 -2.28
N GLU A 124 18.82 16.03 -2.46
CA GLU A 124 18.39 17.25 -1.75
C GLU A 124 16.95 17.64 -2.02
N TRP A 125 16.55 17.65 -3.29
CA TRP A 125 15.19 18.01 -3.67
C TRP A 125 14.19 16.97 -3.16
N LEU A 126 14.51 15.68 -3.24
CA LEU A 126 13.65 14.62 -2.72
C LEU A 126 13.56 14.65 -1.19
N ALA A 127 14.67 14.89 -0.48
CA ALA A 127 14.66 15.08 0.98
C ALA A 127 13.82 16.31 1.38
N GLY A 128 14.01 17.43 0.67
CA GLY A 128 13.21 18.65 0.90
C GLY A 128 11.72 18.41 0.67
N ALA A 129 11.37 17.66 -0.38
CA ALA A 129 9.99 17.28 -0.68
C ALA A 129 9.39 16.41 0.44
N LEU A 130 10.07 15.32 0.84
CA LEU A 130 9.60 14.45 1.92
C LEU A 130 9.44 15.22 3.25
N LEU A 131 10.39 16.09 3.59
CA LEU A 131 10.30 16.93 4.78
C LEU A 131 9.12 17.92 4.69
N ALA A 132 8.95 18.61 3.56
CA ALA A 132 7.83 19.53 3.36
C ALA A 132 6.48 18.80 3.45
N GLY A 133 6.37 17.64 2.79
CA GLY A 133 5.18 16.79 2.89
C GLY A 133 4.92 16.33 4.32
N ALA A 134 5.94 15.88 5.06
CA ALA A 134 5.80 15.44 6.44
C ALA A 134 5.33 16.57 7.35
N LEU A 135 5.80 17.81 7.13
CA LEU A 135 5.36 18.99 7.88
C LEU A 135 3.91 19.36 7.56
N LEU A 136 3.52 19.34 6.28
CA LEU A 136 2.13 19.57 5.86
C LEU A 136 1.20 18.49 6.44
N LEU A 137 1.62 17.23 6.39
CA LEU A 137 0.85 16.14 6.92
C LEU A 137 0.74 16.23 8.46
N ALA A 138 1.84 16.53 9.15
CA ALA A 138 1.85 16.79 10.58
C ALA A 138 0.92 17.95 10.95
N PHE A 139 0.89 19.02 10.15
CA PHE A 139 -0.03 20.13 10.34
C PHE A 139 -1.50 19.68 10.22
N THR A 140 -1.85 18.86 9.22
CA THR A 140 -3.22 18.31 9.12
C THR A 140 -3.57 17.43 10.32
N GLY A 141 -2.64 16.62 10.82
CA GLY A 141 -2.81 15.81 12.03
C GLY A 141 -2.99 16.66 13.30
N ALA A 142 -2.25 17.77 13.40
CA ALA A 142 -2.41 18.74 14.48
C ALA A 142 -3.81 19.39 14.46
N LEU A 143 -4.30 19.76 13.27
CA LEU A 143 -5.63 20.33 13.10
C LEU A 143 -6.74 19.33 13.47
N GLN A 144 -6.59 18.05 13.12
CA GLN A 144 -7.52 16.99 13.56
C GLN A 144 -7.68 16.93 15.08
N ARG A 145 -6.57 17.05 15.82
CA ARG A 145 -6.59 16.93 17.29
C ARG A 145 -7.02 18.21 17.99
N TRP A 146 -6.47 19.35 17.57
CA TRP A 146 -6.57 20.60 18.33
C TRP A 146 -7.47 21.65 17.69
N ALA A 147 -7.94 21.45 16.47
CA ALA A 147 -8.90 22.36 15.84
C ALA A 147 -9.96 21.65 14.98
N PRO A 148 -10.56 20.52 15.44
CA PRO A 148 -11.53 19.78 14.64
C PRO A 148 -12.79 20.60 14.31
N TRP A 149 -13.14 21.57 15.18
CA TRP A 149 -14.28 22.47 14.98
C TRP A 149 -14.17 23.40 13.78
N LEU A 150 -12.97 23.55 13.18
CA LEU A 150 -12.79 24.37 11.98
C LEU A 150 -13.43 23.73 10.74
N GLY A 151 -13.72 22.42 10.75
CA GLY A 151 -14.47 21.75 9.69
C GLY A 151 -13.88 21.95 8.28
N MET A 152 -12.55 22.04 8.16
CA MET A 152 -11.90 22.44 6.91
C MET A 152 -11.93 21.29 5.89
N PRO A 153 -12.45 21.50 4.65
CA PRO A 153 -12.60 20.44 3.65
C PRO A 153 -11.28 19.76 3.22
N TRP A 154 -10.15 20.44 3.40
CA TRP A 154 -8.81 19.95 3.09
C TRP A 154 -8.13 19.25 4.27
N VAL A 155 -8.83 19.03 5.38
CA VAL A 155 -8.39 18.18 6.50
C VAL A 155 -9.31 16.97 6.60
N PHE A 156 -8.74 15.78 6.56
CA PHE A 156 -9.52 14.55 6.73
C PHE A 156 -10.17 14.51 8.13
N PRO A 157 -11.49 14.29 8.27
CA PRO A 157 -12.14 14.26 9.57
C PRO A 157 -11.81 12.97 10.32
N SER A 158 -11.25 13.09 11.53
CA SER A 158 -10.91 11.94 12.39
C SER A 158 -10.86 12.33 13.85
N GLU A 159 -11.34 11.45 14.74
CA GLU A 159 -11.23 11.62 16.21
C GLU A 159 -9.81 11.34 16.73
N THR A 160 -8.99 10.67 15.92
CA THR A 160 -7.59 10.31 16.23
C THR A 160 -6.65 10.91 15.19
N ILE A 161 -5.38 11.10 15.56
CA ILE A 161 -4.38 11.69 14.66
C ILE A 161 -3.98 10.68 13.60
N LYS A 162 -4.41 10.93 12.36
CA LYS A 162 -4.10 10.12 11.18
C LYS A 162 -3.60 10.96 10.00
N GLY A 163 -3.60 12.29 10.15
CA GLY A 163 -3.40 13.24 9.06
C GLY A 163 -4.37 13.00 7.91
N ASN A 164 -4.09 13.61 6.77
CA ASN A 164 -4.87 13.39 5.54
C ASN A 164 -4.68 11.99 4.94
N VAL A 165 -3.77 11.15 5.45
CA VAL A 165 -3.57 9.77 4.96
C VAL A 165 -4.60 8.80 5.55
N ALA A 166 -5.39 9.23 6.55
CA ALA A 166 -6.47 8.45 7.18
C ALA A 166 -6.07 7.08 7.76
N GLN A 167 -4.78 6.80 7.90
CA GLN A 167 -4.25 5.56 8.45
C GLN A 167 -3.04 5.87 9.37
N PRO A 168 -3.08 5.50 10.66
CA PRO A 168 -2.11 5.98 11.65
C PRO A 168 -0.68 5.48 11.43
N ASN A 169 -0.51 4.25 10.91
CA ASN A 169 0.82 3.68 10.66
C ASN A 169 1.50 4.33 9.44
N ASN A 170 0.75 4.62 8.37
CA ASN A 170 1.20 5.33 7.17
C ASN A 170 1.49 6.80 7.50
N PHE A 171 0.69 7.41 8.36
CA PHE A 171 0.97 8.75 8.90
C PHE A 171 2.30 8.77 9.66
N ALA A 172 2.49 7.85 10.61
CA ALA A 172 3.74 7.76 11.36
C ALA A 172 4.93 7.48 10.44
N ASP A 173 4.83 6.51 9.53
CA ASP A 173 5.87 6.18 8.56
C ASP A 173 6.31 7.41 7.76
N TYR A 174 5.37 8.11 7.13
CA TYR A 174 5.67 9.28 6.31
C TYR A 174 6.30 10.44 7.10
N LEU A 175 5.88 10.65 8.35
CA LEU A 175 6.53 11.59 9.28
C LEU A 175 7.99 11.19 9.55
N TRP A 176 8.27 9.89 9.70
CA TRP A 176 9.64 9.37 9.90
C TRP A 176 10.50 9.43 8.65
N LEU A 177 9.93 9.36 7.44
CA LEU A 177 10.65 9.69 6.19
C LEU A 177 11.06 11.18 6.19
N GLY A 178 10.20 12.06 6.68
CA GLY A 178 10.50 13.48 6.89
C GLY A 178 11.59 13.72 7.94
N ILE A 179 11.56 13.02 9.08
CA ILE A 179 12.58 13.11 10.12
C ILE A 179 13.95 12.65 9.58
N ALA A 180 14.01 11.51 8.89
CA ALA A 180 15.22 11.03 8.25
C ALA A 180 15.78 12.05 7.24
N SER A 181 14.90 12.68 6.46
CA SER A 181 15.24 13.75 5.51
C SER A 181 15.79 15.00 6.22
N ALA A 182 15.16 15.46 7.31
CA ALA A 182 15.62 16.59 8.10
C ALA A 182 16.99 16.34 8.74
N CYS A 183 17.18 15.17 9.36
CA CYS A 183 18.46 14.76 9.93
C CYS A 183 19.56 14.78 8.86
N TRP A 184 19.29 14.20 7.69
CA TRP A 184 20.24 14.17 6.58
C TRP A 184 20.57 15.58 6.04
N LEU A 185 19.57 16.44 5.85
CA LEU A 185 19.77 17.82 5.36
C LEU A 185 20.63 18.65 6.31
N VAL A 186 20.44 18.52 7.63
CA VAL A 186 21.29 19.19 8.64
C VAL A 186 22.68 18.57 8.69
N ALA A 187 22.77 17.24 8.65
CA ALA A 187 24.06 16.54 8.67
C ALA A 187 24.96 16.91 7.48
N THR A 188 24.34 17.18 6.33
CA THR A 188 25.01 17.58 5.07
C THR A 188 25.08 19.10 4.86
N ARG A 189 24.72 19.92 5.86
CA ARG A 189 24.79 21.41 5.82
C ARG A 189 23.86 22.11 4.84
N ARG A 190 22.82 21.42 4.37
CA ARG A 190 21.81 21.95 3.44
C ARG A 190 20.62 22.60 4.15
N LEU A 191 20.50 22.37 5.45
CA LEU A 191 19.48 22.95 6.31
C LEU A 191 20.07 23.42 7.64
N HIS A 192 19.60 24.56 8.13
CA HIS A 192 20.06 25.12 9.39
C HIS A 192 19.55 24.29 10.59
N VAL A 193 20.42 24.07 11.58
CA VAL A 193 20.09 23.23 12.76
C VAL A 193 18.86 23.71 13.52
N LEU A 194 18.62 25.02 13.57
CA LEU A 194 17.44 25.59 14.22
C LEU A 194 16.12 25.06 13.63
N PHE A 195 16.07 24.86 12.31
CA PHE A 195 14.88 24.32 11.67
C PHE A 195 14.59 22.89 12.14
N LEU A 196 15.64 22.07 12.30
CA LEU A 196 15.52 20.72 12.85
C LEU A 196 15.04 20.74 14.31
N LEU A 197 15.57 21.65 15.14
CA LEU A 197 15.14 21.80 16.53
C LEU A 197 13.67 22.22 16.66
N LEU A 198 13.12 22.94 15.68
CA LEU A 198 11.71 23.35 15.67
C LEU A 198 10.80 22.25 15.11
N THR A 199 11.26 21.52 14.09
CA THR A 199 10.41 20.60 13.32
C THR A 199 10.42 19.16 13.84
N VAL A 200 11.60 18.60 14.13
CA VAL A 200 11.72 17.18 14.52
C VAL A 200 10.95 16.88 15.82
N PRO A 201 10.96 17.71 16.87
CA PRO A 201 10.13 17.46 18.04
C PRO A 201 8.63 17.40 17.73
N ALA A 202 8.13 18.26 16.84
CA ALA A 202 6.73 18.24 16.42
C ALA A 202 6.40 16.96 15.63
N LEU A 203 7.26 16.56 14.69
CA LEU A 203 7.09 15.33 13.92
C LEU A 203 7.13 14.08 14.81
N VAL A 204 8.10 13.98 15.72
CA VAL A 204 8.20 12.86 16.68
C VAL A 204 6.97 12.83 17.59
N GLY A 205 6.59 13.97 18.17
CA GLY A 205 5.43 14.09 19.05
C GLY A 205 4.13 13.64 18.39
N LEU A 206 3.83 14.16 17.19
CA LEU A 206 2.64 13.76 16.43
C LEU A 206 2.67 12.29 15.99
N SER A 207 3.85 11.77 15.63
CA SER A 207 3.99 10.34 15.30
C SER A 207 3.69 9.45 16.52
N LEU A 208 4.09 9.84 17.73
CA LEU A 208 3.76 9.11 18.96
C LEU A 208 2.26 9.15 19.26
N MET A 209 1.64 10.33 19.09
CA MET A 209 0.20 10.52 19.35
C MET A 209 -0.70 9.83 18.31
N SER A 210 -0.17 9.44 17.15
CA SER A 210 -0.89 8.60 16.16
C SER A 210 -1.23 7.20 16.70
N GLY A 211 -0.54 6.76 17.77
CA GLY A 211 -0.68 5.42 18.35
C GLY A 211 0.18 4.34 17.68
N SER A 212 0.97 4.69 16.65
CA SER A 212 1.85 3.72 15.98
C SER A 212 3.07 3.35 16.84
N ARG A 213 3.31 2.04 17.01
CA ARG A 213 4.47 1.51 17.75
C ARG A 213 5.73 1.42 16.89
N SER A 214 5.59 1.43 15.56
CA SER A 214 6.72 1.34 14.64
C SER A 214 7.70 2.51 14.82
N VAL A 215 7.23 3.64 15.38
CA VAL A 215 8.03 4.81 15.79
C VAL A 215 9.28 4.41 16.61
N TYR A 216 9.16 3.44 17.52
CA TYR A 216 10.31 2.97 18.32
C TYR A 216 11.36 2.26 17.45
N LEU A 217 10.92 1.42 16.52
CA LEU A 217 11.78 0.71 15.59
C LEU A 217 12.42 1.68 14.60
N TYR A 218 11.66 2.65 14.07
CA TYR A 218 12.17 3.72 13.21
C TYR A 218 13.26 4.52 13.92
N THR A 219 13.05 4.87 15.19
CA THR A 219 14.04 5.58 16.01
C THR A 219 15.33 4.79 16.16
N GLY A 220 15.24 3.53 16.58
CA GLY A 220 16.40 2.67 16.80
C GLY A 220 17.18 2.44 15.51
N ALA A 221 16.48 2.14 14.42
CA ALA A 221 17.07 1.88 13.12
C ALA A 221 17.72 3.12 12.51
N LEU A 222 17.04 4.27 12.53
CA LEU A 222 17.60 5.53 12.05
C LEU A 222 18.79 5.97 12.89
N THR A 223 18.75 5.78 14.21
CA THR A 223 19.89 6.04 15.11
C THR A 223 21.09 5.19 14.71
N LEU A 224 20.91 3.87 14.55
CA LEU A 224 21.97 2.97 14.11
C LEU A 224 22.51 3.38 12.74
N TRP A 225 21.63 3.77 11.81
CA TRP A 225 22.02 4.23 10.48
C TRP A 225 22.87 5.51 10.52
N LEU A 226 22.47 6.50 11.32
CA LEU A 226 23.25 7.73 11.52
C LEU A 226 24.61 7.45 12.15
N LEU A 227 24.69 6.50 13.10
CA LEU A 227 25.97 6.04 13.68
C LEU A 227 26.85 5.38 12.62
N LEU A 228 26.30 4.53 11.75
CA LEU A 228 27.03 3.92 10.64
C LEU A 228 27.52 4.97 9.64
N CYS A 229 26.66 5.92 9.25
CA CYS A 229 27.01 7.03 8.38
C CYS A 229 28.16 7.87 8.98
N SER A 230 28.14 8.12 10.30
CA SER A 230 29.19 8.88 10.98
C SER A 230 30.59 8.27 10.83
N ARG A 231 30.70 6.94 10.71
CA ARG A 231 31.99 6.24 10.52
C ARG A 231 32.61 6.49 9.16
N ALA A 232 31.81 6.85 8.17
CA ALA A 232 32.25 7.15 6.81
C ALA A 232 32.58 8.65 6.61
N ARG A 233 32.58 9.46 7.68
CA ARG A 233 32.76 10.92 7.61
C ARG A 233 34.07 11.39 8.27
N PRO A 234 34.70 12.47 7.76
CA PRO A 234 35.79 13.16 8.47
C PRO A 234 35.32 13.70 9.83
N ASP A 235 36.26 13.89 10.77
CA ASP A 235 35.95 14.22 12.17
C ASP A 235 35.04 15.46 12.37
N SER A 236 35.21 16.50 11.55
CA SER A 236 34.43 17.74 11.64
C SER A 236 32.94 17.55 11.31
N ASP A 237 32.61 16.67 10.38
CA ASP A 237 31.24 16.31 10.03
C ASP A 237 30.72 15.17 10.90
N ARG A 238 31.57 14.20 11.24
CA ARG A 238 31.26 13.04 12.09
C ARG A 238 30.58 13.45 13.40
N ARG A 239 31.04 14.53 14.04
CA ARG A 239 30.42 15.05 15.28
C ARG A 239 28.93 15.39 15.12
N ARG A 240 28.52 15.89 13.94
CA ARG A 240 27.11 16.25 13.68
C ARG A 240 26.23 15.01 13.52
N TRP A 241 26.71 14.00 12.79
CA TRP A 241 26.02 12.72 12.65
C TRP A 241 25.88 12.01 14.01
N LEU A 242 26.93 12.01 14.82
CA LEU A 242 26.89 11.46 16.19
C LEU A 242 25.92 12.24 17.08
N TRP A 243 25.89 13.57 17.00
CA TRP A 243 24.94 14.39 17.75
C TRP A 243 23.48 14.09 17.37
N LEU A 244 23.18 13.97 16.06
CA LEU A 244 21.84 13.59 15.60
C LEU A 244 21.45 12.18 16.11
N ALA A 245 22.36 11.22 16.01
CA ALA A 245 22.13 9.87 16.52
C ALA A 245 21.91 9.85 18.05
N ALA A 246 22.69 10.63 18.80
CA ALA A 246 22.59 10.70 20.25
C ALA A 246 21.35 11.44 20.75
N THR A 247 20.73 12.30 19.93
CA THR A 247 19.58 13.13 20.33
C THR A 247 18.23 12.50 20.03
N LEU A 248 18.11 11.69 18.98
CA LEU A 248 16.84 11.09 18.56
C LEU A 248 16.18 10.20 19.67
N PRO A 249 16.86 9.23 20.30
CA PRO A 249 16.23 8.40 21.32
C PRO A 249 15.82 9.17 22.58
N PRO A 250 16.68 10.02 23.19
CA PRO A 250 16.27 10.85 24.32
C PRO A 250 15.09 11.78 23.98
N LEU A 251 15.09 12.38 22.79
CA LEU A 251 13.98 13.23 22.34
C LEU A 251 12.66 12.45 22.33
N LEU A 252 12.65 11.24 21.73
CA LEU A 252 11.45 10.40 21.72
C LEU A 252 10.97 10.08 23.14
N LEU A 253 11.86 9.66 24.03
CA LEU A 253 11.50 9.28 25.40
C LEU A 253 10.97 10.46 26.21
N VAL A 254 11.60 11.64 26.07
CA VAL A 254 11.15 12.88 26.72
C VAL A 254 9.78 13.28 26.21
N LEU A 255 9.56 13.24 24.89
CA LEU A 255 8.25 13.59 24.31
C LEU A 255 7.18 12.58 24.70
N GLN A 256 7.48 11.28 24.72
CA GLN A 256 6.55 10.26 25.21
C GLN A 256 6.16 10.52 26.66
N TRP A 257 7.12 10.81 27.54
CA TRP A 257 6.86 11.12 28.94
C TRP A 257 6.01 12.39 29.07
N LEU A 258 6.35 13.45 28.34
CA LEU A 258 5.63 14.72 28.35
C LEU A 258 4.18 14.55 27.87
N ILE A 259 3.96 13.85 26.75
CA ILE A 259 2.63 13.55 26.24
C ILE A 259 1.83 12.75 27.26
N GLY A 260 2.44 11.73 27.89
CA GLY A 260 1.81 10.93 28.93
C GLY A 260 1.39 11.76 30.16
N ALA A 261 2.25 12.70 30.58
CA ALA A 261 2.00 13.59 31.71
C ALA A 261 0.92 14.63 31.42
N LEU A 262 0.88 15.18 30.19
CA LEU A 262 -0.06 16.23 29.79
C LEU A 262 -1.46 15.68 29.45
N ASP A 263 -1.55 14.47 28.92
CA ASP A 263 -2.81 13.89 28.44
C ASP A 263 -3.47 12.94 29.48
N ASN A 264 -3.07 13.01 30.76
CA ASN A 264 -3.54 12.12 31.85
C ASN A 264 -3.51 10.62 31.46
N GLY A 265 -2.54 10.21 30.65
CA GLY A 265 -2.43 8.85 30.13
C GLY A 265 -3.45 8.48 29.04
N SER A 266 -4.22 9.40 28.47
CA SER A 266 -5.20 9.12 27.41
C SER A 266 -4.52 8.60 26.12
N VAL A 267 -3.34 9.11 25.75
CA VAL A 267 -2.52 8.55 24.66
C VAL A 267 -2.03 7.14 24.99
N ALA A 268 -1.58 6.90 26.22
CA ALA A 268 -1.17 5.56 26.66
C ALA A 268 -2.36 4.59 26.73
N THR A 269 -3.55 5.11 26.99
CA THR A 269 -4.82 4.37 26.94
C THR A 269 -5.26 4.17 25.49
N ALA A 270 -5.06 5.12 24.58
CA ALA A 270 -5.29 4.95 23.14
C ALA A 270 -4.32 3.94 22.53
N GLN A 271 -3.05 3.91 22.94
CA GLN A 271 -2.06 2.89 22.56
C GLN A 271 -2.40 1.50 23.14
N ARG A 272 -3.07 1.45 24.31
CA ARG A 272 -3.57 0.21 24.94
C ARG A 272 -4.91 -0.26 24.36
N LEU A 273 -5.83 0.65 24.02
CA LEU A 273 -7.09 0.36 23.32
C LEU A 273 -6.80 -0.04 21.87
N ALA A 274 -5.85 0.62 21.21
CA ALA A 274 -5.26 0.14 19.99
C ALA A 274 -4.66 -1.26 20.22
N ALA A 275 -3.97 -1.57 21.33
CA ALA A 275 -3.55 -2.95 21.62
C ALA A 275 -4.71 -3.95 21.66
N GLN A 276 -5.80 -3.60 22.33
CA GLN A 276 -6.97 -4.47 22.51
C GLN A 276 -7.83 -4.60 21.25
N GLY A 277 -7.80 -3.59 20.36
CA GLY A 277 -8.50 -3.58 19.06
C GLY A 277 -7.58 -3.79 17.85
N SER A 278 -6.27 -3.98 18.04
CA SER A 278 -5.29 -4.12 16.95
C SER A 278 -5.22 -5.55 16.44
N TYR A 279 -4.86 -5.66 15.17
CA TYR A 279 -4.37 -6.88 14.54
C TYR A 279 -3.06 -7.41 15.16
N ASP A 280 -2.48 -6.81 16.21
CA ASP A 280 -1.16 -7.19 16.74
C ASP A 280 -1.11 -8.62 17.32
N PRO A 281 -2.09 -9.10 18.13
CA PRO A 281 -2.21 -10.53 18.46
C PRO A 281 -2.61 -11.41 17.27
N VAL A 282 -3.12 -10.82 16.18
CA VAL A 282 -3.50 -11.53 14.94
C VAL A 282 -2.30 -11.70 14.00
N ARG A 283 -1.34 -10.77 13.94
CA ARG A 283 -0.18 -10.82 13.03
C ARG A 283 0.60 -12.12 13.13
N ALA A 284 0.88 -12.60 14.34
CA ALA A 284 1.57 -13.88 14.53
C ALA A 284 0.76 -15.07 13.99
N THR A 285 -0.58 -15.00 14.02
CA THR A 285 -1.46 -15.98 13.39
C THR A 285 -1.42 -15.87 11.87
N LEU A 286 -1.39 -14.65 11.31
CA LEU A 286 -1.27 -14.44 9.87
C LEU A 286 0.07 -14.93 9.32
N TRP A 287 1.16 -14.67 10.04
CA TRP A 287 2.50 -15.14 9.66
C TRP A 287 2.59 -16.65 9.68
N ARG A 288 2.00 -17.30 10.68
CA ARG A 288 1.91 -18.78 10.72
C ARG A 288 1.13 -19.32 9.53
N ALA A 289 -0.04 -18.74 9.23
CA ALA A 289 -0.82 -19.15 8.07
C ALA A 289 -0.06 -18.95 6.75
N ALA A 290 0.65 -17.83 6.60
CA ALA A 290 1.48 -17.57 5.42
C ALA A 290 2.63 -18.57 5.28
N LEU A 291 3.30 -18.93 6.39
CA LEU A 291 4.38 -19.92 6.39
C LEU A 291 3.87 -21.34 6.12
N ASP A 292 2.67 -21.68 6.59
CA ASP A 292 2.04 -22.96 6.29
C ASP A 292 1.64 -23.04 4.80
N ILE A 293 1.06 -21.98 4.23
CA ILE A 293 0.83 -21.86 2.78
C ILE A 293 2.14 -21.99 2.00
N PHE A 294 3.21 -21.33 2.45
CA PHE A 294 4.54 -21.46 1.84
C PHE A 294 5.07 -22.89 1.90
N SER A 295 4.87 -23.61 3.01
CA SER A 295 5.29 -25.00 3.14
C SER A 295 4.60 -25.95 2.15
N GLU A 296 3.34 -25.64 1.81
CA GLU A 296 2.56 -26.37 0.81
C GLU A 296 2.97 -25.99 -0.63
N HIS A 297 3.41 -24.74 -0.85
CA HIS A 297 3.78 -24.20 -2.17
C HIS A 297 5.19 -23.59 -2.20
N PRO A 298 6.27 -24.35 -1.92
CA PRO A 298 7.57 -23.77 -1.59
C PRO A 298 8.32 -23.13 -2.77
N LEU A 299 8.07 -23.56 -4.01
CA LEU A 299 8.87 -23.09 -5.14
C LEU A 299 8.37 -21.75 -5.70
N LEU A 300 7.13 -21.74 -6.17
CA LEU A 300 6.51 -20.60 -6.85
C LEU A 300 5.40 -19.93 -6.04
N GLY A 301 5.16 -20.38 -4.80
CA GLY A 301 4.06 -19.89 -3.97
C GLY A 301 2.70 -20.35 -4.48
N ALA A 302 1.66 -19.98 -3.74
CA ALA A 302 0.28 -20.36 -4.03
C ALA A 302 -0.37 -19.50 -5.12
N GLY A 303 0.36 -18.52 -5.66
CA GLY A 303 -0.11 -17.55 -6.65
C GLY A 303 -0.33 -16.18 -6.02
N PHE A 304 -0.16 -15.13 -6.82
CA PHE A 304 -0.47 -13.75 -6.41
C PHE A 304 -1.95 -13.53 -6.10
N ASP A 305 -2.24 -12.69 -5.11
CA ASP A 305 -3.61 -12.36 -4.65
C ASP A 305 -4.36 -13.60 -4.09
N SER A 306 -3.62 -14.56 -3.52
CA SER A 306 -4.18 -15.83 -3.02
C SER A 306 -4.25 -15.91 -1.50
N PHE A 307 -3.48 -15.07 -0.79
CA PHE A 307 -3.35 -15.16 0.66
C PHE A 307 -4.71 -15.06 1.38
N SER A 308 -5.50 -14.02 1.10
CA SER A 308 -6.78 -13.78 1.77
C SER A 308 -7.75 -14.96 1.66
N ARG A 309 -7.89 -15.51 0.45
CA ARG A 309 -8.71 -16.71 0.18
C ARG A 309 -8.19 -17.93 0.93
N LEU A 310 -6.89 -18.20 0.83
CA LEU A 310 -6.29 -19.39 1.44
C LEU A 310 -6.33 -19.32 2.96
N PHE A 311 -6.21 -18.12 3.52
CA PHE A 311 -6.41 -17.85 4.93
C PHE A 311 -7.86 -18.14 5.35
N PHE A 312 -8.84 -17.60 4.62
CA PHE A 312 -10.27 -17.85 4.90
C PHE A 312 -10.63 -19.33 4.89
N LEU A 313 -10.13 -20.10 3.92
CA LEU A 313 -10.37 -21.54 3.84
C LEU A 313 -9.74 -22.36 4.98
N ARG A 314 -8.77 -21.78 5.70
CA ARG A 314 -8.06 -22.41 6.83
C ARG A 314 -8.38 -21.74 8.17
N ILE A 315 -9.44 -20.93 8.25
CA ILE A 315 -9.76 -20.12 9.43
C ILE A 315 -9.86 -20.95 10.73
N GLU A 316 -10.25 -22.22 10.63
CA GLU A 316 -10.30 -23.18 11.74
C GLU A 316 -8.94 -23.36 12.44
N SER A 317 -7.85 -23.39 11.65
CA SER A 317 -6.49 -23.54 12.16
C SER A 317 -5.89 -22.20 12.64
N TYR A 318 -6.50 -21.08 12.23
CA TYR A 318 -5.98 -19.73 12.46
C TYR A 318 -7.07 -18.79 12.98
N PRO A 319 -7.63 -19.05 14.18
CA PRO A 319 -8.70 -18.22 14.71
C PRO A 319 -8.24 -16.78 14.96
N ILE A 320 -9.01 -15.82 14.48
CA ILE A 320 -8.75 -14.37 14.61
C ILE A 320 -9.85 -13.63 15.38
N ASN A 321 -10.67 -14.36 16.15
CA ASN A 321 -11.68 -13.80 17.08
C ASN A 321 -12.61 -12.74 16.46
N GLY A 322 -12.95 -12.89 15.16
CA GLY A 322 -13.87 -11.99 14.46
C GLY A 322 -13.31 -10.61 14.12
N VAL A 323 -11.98 -10.45 14.05
CA VAL A 323 -11.31 -9.23 13.56
C VAL A 323 -11.56 -9.00 12.05
N GLY A 324 -11.97 -10.05 11.34
CA GLY A 324 -12.27 -10.03 9.90
C GLY A 324 -11.11 -10.55 9.06
N ILE A 325 -11.43 -11.07 7.87
CA ILE A 325 -10.42 -11.68 6.99
C ILE A 325 -9.46 -10.61 6.45
N PRO A 326 -8.15 -10.76 6.67
CA PRO A 326 -7.16 -9.82 6.17
C PRO A 326 -6.92 -10.02 4.67
N GLU A 327 -6.52 -8.94 4.01
CA GLU A 327 -6.09 -8.98 2.60
C GLU A 327 -4.67 -9.53 2.46
N HIS A 328 -3.80 -9.25 3.44
CA HIS A 328 -2.37 -9.62 3.44
C HIS A 328 -1.93 -10.16 4.80
N SER A 329 -0.76 -10.82 4.85
CA SER A 329 -0.12 -11.30 6.08
C SER A 329 0.52 -10.19 6.93
N HIS A 330 0.49 -8.93 6.46
CA HIS A 330 1.11 -7.77 7.11
C HIS A 330 2.62 -7.91 7.36
N ASN A 331 3.32 -8.73 6.57
CA ASN A 331 4.78 -8.79 6.55
C ASN A 331 5.23 -9.18 5.16
N LEU A 332 6.03 -8.32 4.53
CA LEU A 332 6.49 -8.49 3.15
C LEU A 332 7.15 -9.85 2.90
N LEU A 333 7.93 -10.37 3.86
CA LEU A 333 8.64 -11.64 3.67
C LEU A 333 7.69 -12.83 3.74
N THR A 334 6.76 -12.86 4.71
CA THR A 334 5.79 -13.95 4.81
C THR A 334 4.79 -13.92 3.67
N GLU A 335 4.40 -12.72 3.23
CA GLU A 335 3.54 -12.54 2.06
C GLU A 335 4.21 -13.09 0.80
N PHE A 336 5.46 -12.67 0.54
CA PHE A 336 6.20 -13.16 -0.62
C PHE A 336 6.47 -14.66 -0.54
N ALA A 337 6.72 -15.21 0.65
CA ALA A 337 6.85 -16.65 0.83
C ALA A 337 5.55 -17.37 0.45
N ALA A 338 4.39 -16.91 0.94
CA ALA A 338 3.11 -17.55 0.66
C ALA A 338 2.72 -17.44 -0.82
N GLU A 339 2.84 -16.25 -1.42
CA GLU A 339 2.31 -16.00 -2.77
C GLU A 339 3.30 -16.33 -3.89
N PHE A 340 4.61 -16.19 -3.64
CA PHE A 340 5.66 -16.34 -4.65
C PHE A 340 6.73 -17.39 -4.32
N GLY A 341 6.68 -17.99 -3.13
CA GLY A 341 7.60 -19.05 -2.71
C GLY A 341 9.07 -18.60 -2.67
N LEU A 342 9.97 -19.58 -2.82
CA LEU A 342 11.41 -19.37 -2.87
C LEU A 342 11.82 -18.49 -4.06
N ALA A 343 11.07 -18.50 -5.17
CA ALA A 343 11.32 -17.61 -6.30
C ALA A 343 11.15 -16.13 -5.91
N GLY A 344 10.06 -15.78 -5.23
CA GLY A 344 9.84 -14.42 -4.72
C GLY A 344 10.88 -14.02 -3.67
N LEU A 345 11.18 -14.90 -2.72
CA LEU A 345 12.22 -14.65 -1.70
C LEU A 345 13.61 -14.48 -2.33
N ALA A 346 13.93 -15.23 -3.39
CA ALA A 346 15.18 -15.08 -4.12
C ALA A 346 15.26 -13.71 -4.83
N LEU A 347 14.15 -13.16 -5.34
CA LEU A 347 14.12 -11.81 -5.91
C LEU A 347 14.36 -10.74 -4.84
N ILE A 348 13.74 -10.85 -3.67
CA ILE A 348 14.03 -9.96 -2.53
C ILE A 348 15.50 -10.08 -2.13
N GLY A 349 16.02 -11.31 -2.00
CA GLY A 349 17.42 -11.58 -1.67
C GLY A 349 18.40 -10.99 -2.70
N ALA A 350 18.09 -11.10 -3.99
CA ALA A 350 18.86 -10.48 -5.08
C ALA A 350 18.85 -8.95 -4.98
N GLY A 351 17.71 -8.35 -4.65
CA GLY A 351 17.61 -6.91 -4.39
C GLY A 351 18.49 -6.47 -3.22
N CYS A 352 18.36 -7.14 -2.07
CA CYS A 352 19.19 -6.87 -0.88
C CYS A 352 20.68 -7.03 -1.20
N PHE A 353 21.07 -8.06 -1.96
CA PHE A 353 22.45 -8.28 -2.39
C PHE A 353 22.96 -7.15 -3.29
N LEU A 354 22.18 -6.73 -4.29
CA LEU A 354 22.56 -5.63 -5.21
C LEU A 354 22.70 -4.30 -4.47
N LEU A 355 21.81 -4.01 -3.53
CA LEU A 355 21.87 -2.81 -2.69
C LEU A 355 23.07 -2.86 -1.74
N ALA A 356 23.31 -3.98 -1.06
CA ALA A 356 24.47 -4.15 -0.19
C ALA A 356 25.80 -4.04 -0.96
N ARG A 357 25.86 -4.60 -2.17
CA ARG A 357 27.01 -4.44 -3.07
C ARG A 357 27.21 -2.96 -3.44
N SER A 358 26.14 -2.25 -3.77
CA SER A 358 26.21 -0.82 -4.11
C SER A 358 26.69 0.03 -2.93
N LEU A 359 26.18 -0.25 -1.72
CA LEU A 359 26.62 0.39 -0.48
C LEU A 359 28.10 0.15 -0.19
N ARG A 360 28.63 -1.05 -0.43
CA ARG A 360 30.07 -1.35 -0.26
C ARG A 360 30.96 -0.63 -1.27
N GLN A 361 30.43 -0.34 -2.47
CA GLN A 361 31.20 0.32 -3.53
C GLN A 361 31.30 1.84 -3.32
N ARG A 362 30.22 2.48 -2.89
CA ARG A 362 30.16 3.93 -2.73
C ARG A 362 29.10 4.31 -1.69
N ILE A 363 29.52 5.07 -0.69
CA ILE A 363 28.63 5.70 0.29
C ILE A 363 28.80 7.22 0.18
N ASP A 364 28.03 7.84 -0.71
CA ASP A 364 27.92 9.30 -0.84
C ASP A 364 26.68 9.84 -0.09
N ASP A 365 26.52 11.17 -0.07
CA ASP A 365 25.38 11.83 0.58
C ASP A 365 24.04 11.27 0.08
N ALA A 366 23.86 11.14 -1.24
CA ALA A 366 22.64 10.61 -1.83
C ALA A 366 22.33 9.17 -1.36
N THR A 367 23.35 8.31 -1.31
CA THR A 367 23.22 6.93 -0.81
C THR A 367 22.85 6.90 0.67
N MET A 368 23.41 7.80 1.48
CA MET A 368 23.09 7.90 2.91
C MET A 368 21.65 8.30 3.17
N LEU A 369 21.10 9.26 2.42
CA LEU A 369 19.68 9.60 2.48
C LEU A 369 18.83 8.39 2.09
N ALA A 370 19.07 7.86 0.89
CA ALA A 370 18.22 6.87 0.28
C ALA A 370 18.14 5.58 1.10
N ALA A 371 19.28 5.10 1.64
CA ALA A 371 19.29 3.94 2.51
C ALA A 371 18.61 4.19 3.87
N GLY A 372 18.66 5.42 4.40
CA GLY A 372 17.93 5.79 5.62
C GLY A 372 16.41 5.78 5.43
N ILE A 373 15.93 6.30 4.28
CA ILE A 373 14.51 6.25 3.90
C ILE A 373 14.05 4.82 3.65
N LEU A 374 14.84 4.01 2.93
CA LEU A 374 14.54 2.59 2.69
C LEU A 374 14.53 1.76 3.97
N LEU A 375 15.31 2.13 4.98
CA LEU A 375 15.31 1.45 6.27
C LEU A 375 13.98 1.64 7.01
N VAL A 376 13.44 2.86 7.01
CA VAL A 376 12.12 3.16 7.60
C VAL A 376 11.02 2.42 6.85
N LEU A 377 10.96 2.56 5.51
CA LEU A 377 10.00 1.85 4.66
C LEU A 377 10.12 0.33 4.79
N GLY A 378 11.34 -0.20 4.92
CA GLY A 378 11.59 -1.61 5.10
C GLY A 378 11.00 -2.13 6.41
N ILE A 379 11.17 -1.40 7.51
CA ILE A 379 10.54 -1.75 8.80
C ILE A 379 9.03 -1.69 8.71
N HIS A 380 8.48 -0.65 8.08
CA HIS A 380 7.03 -0.54 7.85
C HIS A 380 6.51 -1.74 7.03
N SER A 381 7.27 -2.17 6.02
CA SER A 381 6.95 -3.34 5.18
C SER A 381 7.07 -4.68 5.90
N LEU A 382 7.74 -4.75 7.05
CA LEU A 382 7.79 -5.97 7.88
C LEU A 382 6.61 -6.07 8.86
N LEU A 383 5.81 -5.00 8.99
CA LEU A 383 4.71 -4.90 9.95
C LEU A 383 3.36 -4.56 9.32
N GLU A 384 3.41 -4.04 8.08
CA GLU A 384 2.30 -3.60 7.24
C GLU A 384 2.70 -3.79 5.76
N TYR A 385 1.85 -3.35 4.83
CA TYR A 385 2.02 -3.52 3.38
C TYR A 385 2.10 -2.16 2.62
N PRO A 386 2.94 -1.19 3.01
CA PRO A 386 2.99 0.12 2.37
C PRO A 386 3.32 0.07 0.87
N LEU A 387 4.11 -0.91 0.44
CA LEU A 387 4.55 -1.05 -0.95
C LEU A 387 3.44 -1.45 -1.93
N TRP A 388 2.25 -1.80 -1.42
CA TRP A 388 1.04 -1.99 -2.25
C TRP A 388 0.39 -0.67 -2.63
N TYR A 389 0.75 0.45 -1.99
CA TYR A 389 0.26 1.78 -2.36
C TYR A 389 1.25 2.49 -3.28
N ALA A 390 0.77 3.00 -4.43
CA ALA A 390 1.63 3.61 -5.44
C ALA A 390 2.50 4.78 -4.91
N ASN A 391 1.97 5.60 -4.00
CA ASN A 391 2.66 6.74 -3.41
C ASN A 391 3.87 6.34 -2.54
N PHE A 392 3.78 5.25 -1.78
CA PHE A 392 4.94 4.69 -1.06
C PHE A 392 5.88 3.92 -1.97
N LEU A 393 5.33 3.18 -2.94
CA LEU A 393 6.11 2.46 -3.95
C LEU A 393 6.97 3.42 -4.78
N ALA A 394 6.47 4.61 -5.12
CA ALA A 394 7.26 5.67 -5.74
C ALA A 394 8.48 6.03 -4.89
N ILE A 395 8.30 6.31 -3.60
CA ILE A 395 9.40 6.66 -2.71
C ILE A 395 10.46 5.54 -2.73
N ALA A 396 10.03 4.28 -2.58
CA ALA A 396 10.92 3.13 -2.63
C ALA A 396 11.68 3.07 -3.97
N ALA A 397 10.99 3.22 -5.11
CA ALA A 397 11.59 3.19 -6.45
C ALA A 397 12.69 4.26 -6.61
N LEU A 398 12.39 5.51 -6.22
CA LEU A 398 13.33 6.63 -6.30
C LEU A 398 14.57 6.37 -5.42
N MET A 399 14.36 5.90 -4.19
CA MET A 399 15.47 5.65 -3.27
C MET A 399 16.32 4.45 -3.68
N ILE A 400 15.73 3.35 -4.15
CA ILE A 400 16.48 2.17 -4.66
C ILE A 400 17.36 2.61 -5.83
N ALA A 401 16.82 3.41 -6.76
CA ALA A 401 17.59 3.92 -7.90
C ALA A 401 18.73 4.86 -7.49
N LEU A 402 18.57 5.63 -6.39
CA LEU A 402 19.66 6.43 -5.83
C LEU A 402 20.73 5.56 -5.15
N VAL A 403 20.38 4.47 -4.47
CA VAL A 403 21.38 3.57 -3.87
C VAL A 403 22.16 2.78 -4.93
N ASP A 404 21.50 2.38 -6.03
CA ASP A 404 22.11 1.53 -7.04
C ASP A 404 23.27 2.24 -7.78
N ASN A 405 24.44 1.62 -7.72
CA ASN A 405 25.66 2.06 -8.41
C ASN A 405 25.92 1.26 -9.69
N GLY A 406 25.22 0.14 -9.91
CA GLY A 406 25.31 -0.67 -11.12
C GLY A 406 24.43 -0.14 -12.25
N HIS A 407 24.85 -0.38 -13.49
CA HIS A 407 24.03 -0.04 -14.65
C HIS A 407 24.30 -0.94 -15.86
N TRP A 408 23.23 -1.20 -16.61
CA TRP A 408 23.31 -1.65 -18.00
C TRP A 408 23.30 -0.42 -18.92
N ARG A 409 24.22 -0.38 -19.89
CA ARG A 409 24.22 0.65 -20.93
C ARG A 409 23.32 0.20 -22.06
N LEU A 410 22.24 0.94 -22.31
CA LEU A 410 21.37 0.69 -23.46
C LEU A 410 21.75 1.68 -24.57
N PRO A 411 22.19 1.22 -25.77
CA PRO A 411 22.40 2.13 -26.89
C PRO A 411 21.05 2.64 -27.39
N VAL A 412 20.68 3.85 -26.99
CA VAL A 412 19.37 4.45 -27.28
C VAL A 412 19.35 5.08 -28.66
N ALA A 413 18.90 4.30 -29.65
CA ALA A 413 18.40 4.86 -30.91
C ALA A 413 17.06 5.61 -30.72
N ALA A 414 16.74 6.52 -31.65
CA ALA A 414 15.51 7.32 -31.62
C ALA A 414 14.21 6.49 -31.43
N ARG A 415 14.16 5.27 -32.00
CA ARG A 415 13.04 4.33 -31.83
C ARG A 415 12.71 4.02 -30.36
N HIS A 416 13.69 3.97 -29.47
CA HIS A 416 13.45 3.63 -28.07
C HIS A 416 12.79 4.79 -27.31
N ARG A 417 13.02 6.05 -27.73
CA ARG A 417 12.31 7.22 -27.19
C ARG A 417 10.84 7.20 -27.59
N ILE A 418 10.56 6.80 -28.85
CA ILE A 418 9.19 6.63 -29.34
C ILE A 418 8.49 5.53 -28.56
N VAL A 419 9.15 4.40 -28.31
CA VAL A 419 8.59 3.30 -27.49
C VAL A 419 8.31 3.77 -26.06
N LEU A 420 9.25 4.49 -25.44
CA LEU A 420 9.04 5.03 -24.08
C LEU A 420 7.89 6.04 -24.04
N GLY A 421 7.83 6.96 -25.00
CA GLY A 421 6.72 7.90 -25.13
C GLY A 421 5.38 7.20 -25.36
N GLY A 422 5.35 6.18 -26.23
CA GLY A 422 4.17 5.36 -26.46
C GLY A 422 3.71 4.59 -25.21
N LEU A 423 4.65 4.05 -24.44
CA LEU A 423 4.36 3.40 -23.16
C LEU A 423 3.77 4.39 -22.14
N CYS A 424 4.31 5.60 -22.06
CA CYS A 424 3.74 6.66 -21.22
C CYS A 424 2.32 7.04 -21.66
N LEU A 425 2.08 7.20 -22.97
CA LEU A 425 0.75 7.52 -23.51
C LEU A 425 -0.26 6.39 -23.23
N ALA A 426 0.15 5.14 -23.39
CA ALA A 426 -0.66 3.98 -23.00
C ALA A 426 -0.96 3.98 -21.49
N GLY A 427 0.04 4.28 -20.66
CA GLY A 427 -0.13 4.43 -19.21
C GLY A 427 -1.13 5.53 -18.84
N PHE A 428 -1.07 6.69 -19.50
CA PHE A 428 -2.05 7.76 -19.32
C PHE A 428 -3.45 7.35 -19.75
N ALA A 429 -3.60 6.63 -20.86
CA ALA A 429 -4.89 6.12 -21.29
C ALA A 429 -5.49 5.13 -20.28
N VAL A 430 -4.66 4.23 -19.73
CA VAL A 430 -5.07 3.29 -18.67
C VAL A 430 -5.48 4.04 -17.40
N LEU A 431 -4.69 5.01 -16.93
CA LEU A 431 -5.04 5.82 -15.75
C LEU A 431 -6.30 6.66 -15.96
N ALA A 432 -6.53 7.19 -17.17
CA ALA A 432 -7.74 7.92 -17.51
C ALA A 432 -8.97 7.00 -17.49
N GLY A 433 -8.85 5.80 -18.07
CA GLY A 433 -9.89 4.76 -18.02
C GLY A 433 -10.20 4.33 -16.60
N LEU A 434 -9.19 3.97 -15.81
CA LEU A 434 -9.34 3.59 -14.40
C LEU A 434 -10.00 4.70 -13.59
N ARG A 435 -9.63 5.98 -13.79
CA ARG A 435 -10.28 7.09 -13.07
C ARG A 435 -11.74 7.23 -13.46
N SER A 436 -12.06 7.11 -14.74
CA SER A 436 -13.45 7.18 -15.21
C SER A 436 -14.28 6.04 -14.62
N ASP A 437 -13.76 4.82 -14.62
CA ASP A 437 -14.43 3.65 -14.08
C ASP A 437 -14.56 3.72 -12.55
N TYR A 438 -13.52 4.18 -11.85
CA TYR A 438 -13.53 4.28 -10.40
C TYR A 438 -14.53 5.32 -9.88
N VAL A 439 -14.61 6.50 -10.49
CA VAL A 439 -15.60 7.51 -10.06
C VAL A 439 -17.03 6.97 -10.21
N GLN A 440 -17.33 6.32 -11.34
CA GLN A 440 -18.63 5.65 -11.54
C GLN A 440 -18.86 4.53 -10.51
N LEU A 441 -17.82 3.75 -10.20
CA LEU A 441 -17.88 2.67 -9.21
C LEU A 441 -18.15 3.22 -7.81
N GLU A 442 -17.45 4.28 -7.42
CA GLU A 442 -17.55 4.94 -6.12
C GLU A 442 -18.95 5.53 -5.93
N GLU A 443 -19.46 6.27 -6.91
CA GLU A 443 -20.82 6.82 -6.88
C GLU A 443 -21.87 5.71 -6.79
N ALA A 444 -21.76 4.65 -7.60
CA ALA A 444 -22.68 3.52 -7.57
C ALA A 444 -22.58 2.67 -6.30
N ALA A 445 -21.39 2.57 -5.70
CA ALA A 445 -21.17 1.86 -4.45
C ALA A 445 -21.71 2.66 -3.26
N ASN A 446 -21.53 3.98 -3.23
CA ASN A 446 -21.99 4.83 -2.14
C ASN A 446 -23.46 5.25 -2.29
N GLY A 447 -24.02 5.16 -3.50
CA GLY A 447 -25.42 5.47 -3.80
C GLY A 447 -25.72 6.97 -3.98
N TYR A 448 -24.68 7.80 -4.07
CA TYR A 448 -24.78 9.24 -4.25
C TYR A 448 -23.87 9.70 -5.38
N ASP A 449 -24.32 10.68 -6.17
CA ASP A 449 -23.49 11.33 -7.18
C ASP A 449 -22.55 12.39 -6.56
N ALA A 450 -21.66 12.97 -7.38
CA ALA A 450 -20.77 14.05 -6.96
C ALA A 450 -21.47 15.28 -6.37
N ASP A 451 -22.74 15.51 -6.70
CA ASP A 451 -23.56 16.61 -6.15
C ASP A 451 -24.30 16.22 -4.85
N GLY A 452 -24.08 14.99 -4.35
CA GLY A 452 -24.72 14.44 -3.15
C GLY A 452 -26.16 14.01 -3.36
N ARG A 453 -26.60 13.81 -4.60
CA ARG A 453 -27.97 13.37 -4.93
C ARG A 453 -28.04 11.85 -4.94
N PRO A 454 -29.13 11.25 -4.43
CA PRO A 454 -29.27 9.80 -4.42
C PRO A 454 -29.42 9.26 -5.84
N ILE A 455 -28.70 8.18 -6.15
CA ILE A 455 -28.75 7.48 -7.43
C ILE A 455 -29.79 6.36 -7.33
N ALA A 456 -30.69 6.25 -8.31
CA ALA A 456 -31.67 5.16 -8.35
C ALA A 456 -30.99 3.78 -8.43
N SER A 457 -31.56 2.77 -7.76
CA SER A 457 -31.00 1.41 -7.69
C SER A 457 -30.73 0.79 -9.08
N GLU A 458 -31.65 0.99 -10.03
CA GLU A 458 -31.49 0.52 -11.41
C GLU A 458 -30.28 1.14 -12.12
N ALA A 459 -30.05 2.44 -11.91
CA ALA A 459 -28.90 3.14 -12.47
C ALA A 459 -27.59 2.67 -11.82
N GLN A 460 -27.58 2.47 -10.49
CA GLN A 460 -26.44 1.87 -9.79
C GLN A 460 -26.11 0.48 -10.35
N HIS A 461 -27.13 -0.37 -10.53
CA HIS A 461 -26.98 -1.71 -11.07
C HIS A 461 -26.39 -1.69 -12.49
N ALA A 462 -26.90 -0.84 -13.38
CA ALA A 462 -26.40 -0.70 -14.76
C ALA A 462 -24.93 -0.27 -14.80
N VAL A 463 -24.53 0.66 -13.92
CA VAL A 463 -23.14 1.11 -13.79
C VAL A 463 -22.23 -0.02 -13.29
N LEU A 464 -22.64 -0.72 -12.23
CA LEU A 464 -21.89 -1.86 -11.69
C LEU A 464 -21.72 -2.97 -12.75
N LEU A 465 -22.74 -3.25 -13.56
CA LEU A 465 -22.68 -4.27 -14.60
C LEU A 465 -21.72 -3.88 -15.74
N LYS A 466 -21.70 -2.60 -16.11
CA LYS A 466 -20.73 -2.05 -17.08
C LYS A 466 -19.29 -2.23 -16.58
N ILE A 467 -19.04 -1.93 -15.31
CA ILE A 467 -17.70 -2.09 -14.70
C ILE A 467 -17.32 -3.57 -14.62
N TYR A 468 -18.22 -4.42 -14.14
CA TYR A 468 -18.02 -5.87 -14.03
C TYR A 468 -17.66 -6.53 -15.38
N SER A 469 -18.25 -6.06 -16.49
CA SER A 469 -18.06 -6.68 -17.80
C SER A 469 -16.82 -6.20 -18.58
N ARG A 470 -16.27 -5.01 -18.27
CA ARG A 470 -15.28 -4.35 -19.15
C ARG A 470 -14.08 -3.73 -18.43
N SER A 471 -14.13 -3.56 -17.11
CA SER A 471 -13.11 -2.83 -16.36
C SER A 471 -12.16 -3.76 -15.62
N LEU A 472 -10.93 -3.27 -15.38
CA LEU A 472 -10.00 -3.89 -14.43
C LEU A 472 -10.49 -3.80 -12.98
N LEU A 473 -11.47 -2.94 -12.70
CA LEU A 473 -12.13 -2.83 -11.40
C LEU A 473 -13.30 -3.82 -11.22
N ARG A 474 -13.48 -4.77 -12.16
CA ARG A 474 -14.43 -5.88 -12.06
C ARG A 474 -14.51 -6.52 -10.66
N PRO A 475 -13.40 -6.84 -9.98
CA PRO A 475 -13.44 -7.45 -8.65
C PRO A 475 -14.26 -6.64 -7.63
N TYR A 476 -14.16 -5.32 -7.69
CA TYR A 476 -14.86 -4.44 -6.77
C TYR A 476 -16.34 -4.28 -7.13
N ALA A 477 -16.70 -4.30 -8.42
CA ALA A 477 -18.09 -4.37 -8.84
C ALA A 477 -18.73 -5.70 -8.40
N ALA A 478 -17.99 -6.81 -8.52
CA ALA A 478 -18.42 -8.12 -8.05
C ALA A 478 -18.73 -8.12 -6.55
N LEU A 479 -17.89 -7.46 -5.72
CA LEU A 479 -18.16 -7.28 -4.28
C LEU A 479 -19.47 -6.54 -4.01
N GLN A 480 -19.78 -5.49 -4.79
CA GLN A 480 -21.03 -4.75 -4.63
C GLN A 480 -22.26 -5.62 -4.96
N PHE A 481 -22.17 -6.45 -6.00
CA PHE A 481 -23.23 -7.41 -6.31
C PHE A 481 -23.37 -8.46 -5.21
N ALA A 482 -22.26 -9.07 -4.78
CA ALA A 482 -22.25 -10.08 -3.71
C ALA A 482 -22.80 -9.57 -2.38
N ALA A 483 -22.54 -8.31 -2.04
CA ALA A 483 -23.04 -7.71 -0.81
C ALA A 483 -24.55 -7.48 -0.80
N ARG A 484 -25.18 -7.33 -1.98
CA ARG A 484 -26.57 -6.83 -2.13
C ARG A 484 -27.52 -7.84 -2.76
N MET A 485 -27.02 -8.89 -3.40
CA MET A 485 -27.86 -9.84 -4.13
C MET A 485 -28.91 -10.52 -3.24
N PRO A 486 -30.12 -10.76 -3.76
CA PRO A 486 -31.14 -11.52 -3.05
C PRO A 486 -30.79 -13.02 -3.02
N VAL A 487 -31.15 -13.67 -1.92
CA VAL A 487 -31.05 -15.12 -1.73
C VAL A 487 -32.39 -15.73 -2.14
N GLU A 488 -32.45 -16.25 -3.37
CA GLU A 488 -33.66 -16.79 -4.01
C GLU A 488 -33.27 -17.77 -5.12
N SER A 489 -34.21 -18.62 -5.54
CA SER A 489 -33.98 -19.74 -6.48
C SER A 489 -33.78 -19.30 -7.94
N GLY A 490 -34.02 -18.02 -8.26
CA GLY A 490 -33.75 -17.45 -9.58
C GLY A 490 -32.25 -17.28 -9.85
N GLU A 491 -31.79 -17.76 -11.02
CA GLU A 491 -30.41 -17.62 -11.50
C GLU A 491 -29.31 -18.11 -10.53
N VAL A 492 -29.63 -19.11 -9.70
CA VAL A 492 -28.73 -19.60 -8.63
C VAL A 492 -27.34 -19.97 -9.15
N ALA A 493 -27.24 -20.62 -10.32
CA ALA A 493 -25.95 -20.99 -10.89
C ALA A 493 -25.04 -19.77 -11.14
N GLY A 494 -25.60 -18.66 -11.66
CA GLY A 494 -24.87 -17.42 -11.88
C GLY A 494 -24.47 -16.74 -10.57
N LYS A 495 -25.39 -16.71 -9.59
CA LYS A 495 -25.13 -16.14 -8.25
C LYS A 495 -24.03 -16.90 -7.49
N VAL A 496 -24.05 -18.24 -7.57
CA VAL A 496 -23.00 -19.12 -7.01
C VAL A 496 -21.65 -18.87 -7.68
N ALA A 497 -21.60 -18.77 -9.01
CA ALA A 497 -20.36 -18.49 -9.74
C ALA A 497 -19.77 -17.12 -9.36
N LEU A 498 -20.61 -16.08 -9.26
CA LEU A 498 -20.19 -14.75 -8.83
C LEU A 498 -19.67 -14.74 -7.39
N LEU A 499 -20.33 -15.45 -6.46
CA LEU A 499 -19.87 -15.52 -5.07
C LEU A 499 -18.57 -16.33 -4.94
N ALA A 500 -18.37 -17.35 -5.78
CA ALA A 500 -17.09 -18.04 -5.87
C ALA A 500 -15.97 -17.10 -6.33
N GLU A 501 -16.21 -16.29 -7.38
CA GLU A 501 -15.27 -15.24 -7.85
C GLU A 501 -14.96 -14.22 -6.73
N VAL A 502 -15.99 -13.79 -6.00
CA VAL A 502 -15.83 -12.82 -4.90
C VAL A 502 -15.05 -13.42 -3.74
N GLN A 503 -15.32 -14.67 -3.36
CA GLN A 503 -14.56 -15.35 -2.32
C GLN A 503 -13.10 -15.58 -2.72
N GLN A 504 -12.81 -15.70 -4.02
CA GLN A 504 -11.42 -15.73 -4.48
C GLN A 504 -10.71 -14.39 -4.29
N PHE A 505 -11.40 -13.27 -4.45
CA PHE A 505 -10.84 -11.94 -4.26
C PHE A 505 -10.76 -11.51 -2.79
N SER A 506 -11.92 -11.43 -2.14
CA SER A 506 -12.08 -10.89 -0.81
C SER A 506 -13.31 -11.54 -0.17
N PRO A 507 -13.13 -12.47 0.78
CA PRO A 507 -14.21 -13.16 1.49
C PRO A 507 -15.01 -12.24 2.43
N ILE A 508 -15.70 -11.24 1.89
CA ILE A 508 -16.37 -10.21 2.70
C ILE A 508 -17.54 -10.77 3.54
N ARG A 509 -17.73 -10.21 4.73
CA ARG A 509 -18.80 -10.56 5.69
C ARG A 509 -20.21 -10.58 5.07
N GLN A 510 -20.49 -9.68 4.13
CA GLN A 510 -21.78 -9.59 3.46
C GLN A 510 -22.02 -10.76 2.48
N ALA A 511 -20.98 -11.37 1.93
CA ALA A 511 -21.07 -12.36 0.88
C ALA A 511 -21.02 -13.80 1.41
N VAL A 512 -20.16 -14.08 2.41
CA VAL A 512 -19.82 -15.45 2.81
C VAL A 512 -21.01 -16.28 3.32
N PHE A 513 -21.94 -15.66 4.06
CA PHE A 513 -23.17 -16.35 4.51
C PHE A 513 -24.20 -16.49 3.39
N ARG A 514 -24.34 -15.48 2.51
CA ARG A 514 -25.20 -15.60 1.32
C ARG A 514 -24.75 -16.74 0.43
N TYR A 515 -23.44 -16.95 0.34
CA TYR A 515 -22.88 -18.04 -0.45
C TYR A 515 -23.28 -19.41 0.10
N ALA A 516 -23.24 -19.61 1.41
CA ALA A 516 -23.77 -20.83 2.03
C ALA A 516 -25.25 -21.07 1.67
N MET A 517 -26.09 -20.04 1.74
CA MET A 517 -27.51 -20.15 1.41
C MET A 517 -27.73 -20.47 -0.08
N LEU A 518 -26.97 -19.85 -0.98
CA LEU A 518 -27.08 -20.10 -2.42
C LEU A 518 -26.52 -21.46 -2.83
N LEU A 519 -25.50 -21.98 -2.13
CA LEU A 519 -25.04 -23.36 -2.30
C LEU A 519 -26.14 -24.36 -1.93
N GLN A 520 -26.91 -24.08 -0.86
CA GLN A 520 -28.05 -24.90 -0.49
C GLN A 520 -29.12 -24.91 -1.60
N LEU A 521 -29.49 -23.74 -2.12
CA LEU A 521 -30.42 -23.62 -3.25
C LEU A 521 -29.89 -24.26 -4.54
N ALA A 522 -28.56 -24.33 -4.70
CA ALA A 522 -27.92 -25.01 -5.83
C ALA A 522 -27.90 -26.55 -5.69
N GLY A 523 -28.52 -27.10 -4.65
CA GLY A 523 -28.51 -28.54 -4.38
C GLY A 523 -27.18 -29.06 -3.83
N LYS A 524 -26.37 -28.20 -3.20
CA LYS A 524 -25.06 -28.54 -2.62
C LYS A 524 -25.06 -28.41 -1.08
N PRO A 525 -25.83 -29.24 -0.35
CA PRO A 525 -26.06 -29.08 1.08
C PRO A 525 -24.81 -29.29 1.96
N GLU A 526 -23.86 -30.12 1.54
CA GLU A 526 -22.59 -30.31 2.27
C GLU A 526 -21.69 -29.08 2.14
N GLU A 527 -21.54 -28.55 0.92
CA GLU A 527 -20.76 -27.32 0.68
C GLU A 527 -21.39 -26.13 1.40
N ALA A 528 -22.72 -26.04 1.43
CA ALA A 528 -23.47 -25.01 2.14
C ALA A 528 -23.16 -25.02 3.65
N ARG A 529 -23.20 -26.19 4.29
CA ARG A 529 -22.91 -26.33 5.72
C ARG A 529 -21.46 -25.97 6.04
N ARG A 530 -20.51 -26.47 5.24
CA ARG A 530 -19.09 -26.14 5.40
C ARG A 530 -18.84 -24.64 5.24
N GLN A 531 -19.42 -24.02 4.21
CA GLN A 531 -19.29 -22.59 3.97
C GLN A 531 -19.89 -21.77 5.13
N TRP A 532 -21.05 -22.18 5.68
CA TRP A 532 -21.62 -21.54 6.86
C TRP A 532 -20.69 -21.63 8.06
N HIS A 533 -20.13 -22.81 8.32
CA HIS A 533 -19.22 -23.03 9.43
C HIS A 533 -17.99 -22.11 9.36
N ILE A 534 -17.32 -22.07 8.21
CA ILE A 534 -16.17 -21.20 7.96
C ILE A 534 -16.58 -19.73 8.11
N ALA A 535 -17.75 -19.34 7.60
CA ALA A 535 -18.26 -17.97 7.74
C ALA A 535 -18.51 -17.57 9.22
N THR A 536 -19.06 -18.47 10.04
CA THR A 536 -19.25 -18.25 11.49
C THR A 536 -17.91 -18.07 12.21
N LEU A 537 -16.88 -18.84 11.85
CA LEU A 537 -15.55 -18.69 12.45
C LEU A 537 -14.87 -17.38 12.04
N ALA A 538 -15.02 -16.98 10.78
CA ALA A 538 -14.47 -15.74 10.25
C ALA A 538 -15.19 -14.50 10.81
N TYR A 539 -16.51 -14.55 10.92
CA TYR A 539 -17.38 -13.43 11.27
C TYR A 539 -18.43 -13.81 12.33
N PRO A 540 -18.02 -14.18 13.55
CA PRO A 540 -18.93 -14.68 14.59
C PRO A 540 -19.99 -13.65 15.00
N ARG A 541 -19.69 -12.35 14.89
CA ARG A 541 -20.64 -11.27 15.22
C ARG A 541 -21.76 -11.12 14.19
N GLU A 542 -21.58 -11.62 12.97
CA GLU A 542 -22.53 -11.48 11.87
C GLU A 542 -23.49 -12.67 11.79
N GLU A 543 -23.19 -13.77 12.49
CA GLU A 543 -23.98 -15.00 12.45
C GLU A 543 -25.45 -14.76 12.83
N ALA A 544 -25.71 -13.94 13.85
CA ALA A 544 -27.08 -13.62 14.28
C ALA A 544 -27.88 -12.90 13.17
N ILE A 545 -27.24 -11.95 12.48
CA ILE A 545 -27.84 -11.21 11.36
C ILE A 545 -28.05 -12.15 10.17
N ALA A 546 -27.05 -12.99 9.87
CA ALA A 546 -27.13 -13.97 8.80
C ALA A 546 -28.23 -15.01 9.04
N ARG A 547 -28.41 -15.48 10.29
CA ARG A 547 -29.48 -16.42 10.65
C ARG A 547 -30.86 -15.79 10.52
N ALA A 548 -31.02 -14.52 10.89
CA ALA A 548 -32.27 -13.78 10.66
C ALA A 548 -32.57 -13.65 9.15
N MET A 549 -31.55 -13.40 8.34
CA MET A 549 -31.68 -13.38 6.87
C MET A 549 -32.07 -14.75 6.32
N LEU A 550 -31.48 -15.85 6.82
CA LEU A 550 -31.84 -17.22 6.42
C LEU A 550 -33.30 -17.54 6.75
N LEU A 551 -33.75 -17.20 7.96
CA LEU A 551 -35.14 -17.43 8.39
C LEU A 551 -36.13 -16.75 7.44
N ASN A 552 -35.90 -15.48 7.13
CA ASN A 552 -36.76 -14.72 6.23
C ASN A 552 -36.71 -15.27 4.79
N ALA A 553 -35.55 -15.71 4.31
CA ALA A 553 -35.43 -16.34 3.00
C ALA A 553 -36.14 -17.71 2.97
N ALA A 554 -36.09 -18.50 4.05
CA ALA A 554 -36.70 -19.83 4.14
C ALA A 554 -38.25 -19.81 4.20
N GLU A 555 -38.85 -18.65 4.52
CA GLU A 555 -40.30 -18.43 4.38
C GLU A 555 -40.73 -18.42 2.90
N ARG A 556 -39.86 -17.91 2.02
CA ARG A 556 -40.09 -17.76 0.58
C ARG A 556 -39.53 -18.93 -0.23
N GLU A 557 -38.44 -19.53 0.25
CA GLU A 557 -37.68 -20.59 -0.42
C GLU A 557 -37.59 -21.83 0.49
N ALA A 558 -38.48 -22.81 0.30
CA ALA A 558 -38.57 -23.97 1.19
C ALA A 558 -37.28 -24.81 1.25
N ASP A 559 -36.48 -24.79 0.18
CA ASP A 559 -35.22 -25.55 0.04
C ASP A 559 -34.10 -25.07 0.98
N LEU A 560 -34.27 -23.92 1.65
CA LEU A 560 -33.35 -23.42 2.68
C LEU A 560 -33.61 -23.99 4.08
N ARG A 561 -34.79 -24.58 4.34
CA ARG A 561 -35.14 -25.14 5.66
C ARG A 561 -34.19 -26.24 6.17
N PRO A 562 -33.65 -27.14 5.31
CA PRO A 562 -32.67 -28.12 5.73
C PRO A 562 -31.39 -27.49 6.29
N LEU A 563 -30.89 -26.41 5.66
CA LEU A 563 -29.72 -25.68 6.13
C LEU A 563 -29.97 -25.05 7.50
N LEU A 564 -31.14 -24.41 7.68
CA LEU A 564 -31.54 -23.84 8.96
C LEU A 564 -31.58 -24.90 10.08
N THR A 565 -32.14 -26.07 9.78
CA THR A 565 -32.21 -27.19 10.73
C THR A 565 -30.82 -27.69 11.11
N ALA A 566 -29.93 -27.82 10.12
CA ALA A 566 -28.55 -28.24 10.37
C ALA A 566 -27.77 -27.24 11.25
N ILE A 567 -27.96 -25.95 11.02
CA ILE A 567 -27.36 -24.88 11.84
C ILE A 567 -27.87 -24.97 13.29
N ASP A 568 -29.18 -25.15 13.48
CA ASP A 568 -29.79 -25.25 14.80
C ASP A 568 -29.36 -26.50 15.56
N GLN A 569 -29.10 -27.60 14.85
CA GLN A 569 -28.56 -28.84 15.40
C GLN A 569 -27.04 -28.80 15.61
N ARG A 570 -26.35 -27.73 15.18
CA ARG A 570 -24.88 -27.62 15.11
C ARG A 570 -24.24 -28.80 14.37
N SER A 571 -24.93 -29.36 13.38
CA SER A 571 -24.42 -30.42 12.52
C SER A 571 -23.61 -29.78 11.39
N PHE A 572 -22.37 -29.38 11.71
CA PHE A 572 -21.41 -28.85 10.76
C PHE A 572 -20.37 -29.90 10.37
#